data_AF-A0A9Q0PNG7-F1
#
_entry.id   AF-A0A9Q0PNG7-F1
#
_cell.length_a   1.000
_cell.length_b   1.000
_cell.length_c   1.000
_cell.angle_alpha   90.00
_cell.angle_beta   90.00
_cell.angle_gamma   90.00
#
_symmetry.space_group_name_H-M   'P 1'
#
loop_
_entity.id
_entity.type
_entity.pdbx_description
1 polymer ?
#
loop_
_entity_poly.entity_id
_entity_poly.type
_entity_poly.pdbx_seq_one_letter_code
_entity_poly.pdbx_strand_id
1 'polypeptide(L)'
;MGQSTSIYSDTNEEWVSDKTRLCYDGLKRQRLNDPMIRGTDGRFKVVSWHDAFAVVAEIAHQVKPEEIVGIAESMMALKDFLNKMGSNNVWCEGNGPSPNADLRSGYIMNCGINGLENADVFLLVGAQPRVEAAMVNARIRETVRGSNAKRVATHFAQHFQMPKTQPSLPYWNGFNVLLLNAAQAAALDLGPVPESIQSIESAKFVYLMGADDECGFGKASK
;
A
#
# COMPACT_ATOMS: atom_id res chain seq x y z
N MET A 1 6.76 -25.98 -17.17
CA MET A 1 5.50 -25.88 -16.42
C MET A 1 4.82 -24.58 -16.84
N GLY A 2 3.71 -24.67 -17.56
CA GLY A 2 2.91 -23.48 -17.87
C GLY A 2 2.31 -22.94 -16.57
N GLN A 3 2.49 -21.65 -16.30
CA GLN A 3 1.78 -21.00 -15.20
C GLN A 3 0.29 -21.01 -15.56
N SER A 4 -0.50 -21.83 -14.87
CA SER A 4 -1.96 -21.78 -14.97
C SER A 4 -2.42 -20.49 -14.28
N THR A 5 -2.91 -19.53 -15.06
CA THR A 5 -3.68 -18.41 -14.53
C THR A 5 -5.05 -18.93 -14.12
N SER A 6 -5.41 -18.73 -12.84
CA SER A 6 -6.79 -18.94 -12.41
C SER A 6 -7.66 -17.83 -13.01
N ILE A 7 -8.83 -18.21 -13.53
CA ILE A 7 -9.74 -17.30 -14.21
C ILE A 7 -10.65 -16.63 -13.19
N TYR A 8 -10.66 -15.29 -13.16
CA TYR A 8 -11.63 -14.53 -12.38
C TYR A 8 -12.25 -13.45 -13.26
N SER A 9 -13.50 -13.66 -13.68
CA SER A 9 -14.28 -12.71 -14.49
C SER A 9 -14.24 -11.30 -13.90
N ASP A 10 -14.29 -11.20 -12.57
CA ASP A 10 -14.53 -9.93 -11.90
C ASP A 10 -13.29 -9.05 -11.74
N THR A 11 -12.12 -9.58 -12.08
CA THR A 11 -10.83 -8.91 -11.85
C THR A 11 -9.96 -8.93 -13.09
N ASN A 12 -9.59 -10.12 -13.55
CA ASN A 12 -8.49 -10.28 -14.49
C ASN A 12 -8.88 -11.09 -15.73
N GLU A 13 -10.06 -11.70 -15.75
CA GLU A 13 -10.47 -12.73 -16.70
C GLU A 13 -9.42 -13.80 -16.81
N GLU A 14 -8.63 -13.77 -17.88
CA GLU A 14 -7.56 -14.70 -18.19
C GLU A 14 -6.17 -14.03 -18.24
N TRP A 15 -6.12 -12.71 -18.07
CA TRP A 15 -4.92 -11.89 -18.24
C TRP A 15 -4.23 -11.60 -16.91
N VAL A 16 -2.91 -11.45 -16.93
CA VAL A 16 -2.11 -10.99 -15.79
C VAL A 16 -0.96 -10.12 -16.30
N SER A 17 -0.52 -9.17 -15.48
CA SER A 17 0.57 -8.27 -15.85
C SER A 17 1.91 -9.01 -15.96
N ASP A 18 2.83 -8.51 -16.79
CA ASP A 18 4.18 -9.09 -16.90
C ASP A 18 4.94 -9.00 -15.56
N LYS A 19 4.67 -7.99 -14.73
CA LYS A 19 5.19 -7.90 -13.35
C LYS A 19 4.80 -9.14 -12.55
N THR A 20 3.53 -9.54 -12.58
CA THR A 20 3.04 -10.74 -11.91
C THR A 20 3.57 -12.02 -12.54
N ARG A 21 3.68 -12.09 -13.87
CA ARG A 21 4.14 -13.29 -14.58
C ARG A 21 5.59 -13.61 -14.30
N LEU A 22 6.43 -12.59 -14.09
CA LEU A 22 7.89 -12.73 -13.99
C LEU A 22 8.42 -12.50 -12.56
N CYS A 23 7.59 -12.08 -11.60
CA CYS A 23 8.04 -11.84 -10.21
C CYS A 23 8.55 -13.10 -9.49
N TYR A 24 8.20 -14.30 -9.95
CA TYR A 24 8.60 -15.56 -9.32
C TYR A 24 10.12 -15.78 -9.26
N ASP A 25 10.91 -15.15 -10.13
CA ASP A 25 12.37 -15.22 -10.07
C ASP A 25 12.92 -14.44 -8.86
N GLY A 26 12.27 -13.32 -8.53
CA GLY A 26 12.60 -12.52 -7.35
C GLY A 26 12.47 -13.31 -6.05
N LEU A 27 11.48 -14.20 -5.95
CA LEU A 27 11.28 -15.04 -4.77
C LEU A 27 12.44 -16.01 -4.47
N LYS A 28 13.34 -16.25 -5.42
CA LYS A 28 14.51 -17.14 -5.27
C LYS A 28 15.80 -16.41 -4.95
N ARG A 29 15.84 -15.08 -5.10
CA ARG A 29 17.06 -14.26 -4.96
C ARG A 29 16.94 -13.31 -3.78
N GLN A 30 18.08 -12.97 -3.18
CA GLN A 30 18.18 -11.99 -2.09
C GLN A 30 17.21 -12.24 -0.91
N ARG A 31 16.96 -13.52 -0.60
CA ARG A 31 16.10 -13.91 0.51
C ARG A 31 16.81 -13.74 1.84
N LEU A 32 16.14 -13.07 2.77
CA LEU A 32 16.49 -13.09 4.19
C LEU A 32 16.06 -14.45 4.77
N ASN A 33 17.02 -15.33 4.98
CA ASN A 33 16.76 -16.69 5.49
C ASN A 33 17.04 -16.78 7.00
N ASP A 34 18.04 -16.04 7.48
CA ASP A 34 18.47 -16.07 8.87
C ASP A 34 18.32 -14.69 9.52
N PRO A 35 17.94 -14.63 10.81
CA PRO A 35 17.87 -13.37 11.53
C PRO A 35 19.29 -12.83 11.75
N MET A 36 19.42 -11.52 11.60
CA MET A 36 20.71 -10.82 11.66
C MET A 36 20.61 -9.61 12.58
N ILE A 37 21.64 -9.40 13.39
CA ILE A 37 21.81 -8.19 14.22
C ILE A 37 23.03 -7.40 13.74
N ARG A 38 23.01 -6.09 13.95
CA ARG A 38 24.14 -5.23 13.60
C ARG A 38 25.19 -5.27 14.71
N GLY A 39 26.42 -5.66 14.37
CA GLY A 39 27.56 -5.67 15.28
C GLY A 39 28.13 -4.27 15.53
N THR A 40 29.07 -4.17 16.47
CA THR A 40 29.81 -2.93 16.77
C THR A 40 30.67 -2.43 15.61
N ASP A 41 31.00 -3.33 14.68
CA ASP A 41 31.69 -3.05 13.42
C ASP A 41 30.75 -2.51 12.33
N GLY A 42 29.45 -2.40 12.63
CA GLY A 42 28.43 -1.91 11.72
C GLY A 42 27.96 -2.92 10.67
N ARG A 43 28.48 -4.15 10.68
CA ARG A 43 28.09 -5.24 9.76
C ARG A 43 27.01 -6.13 10.39
N PHE A 44 26.24 -6.80 9.54
CA PHE A 44 25.25 -7.77 9.98
C PHE A 44 25.89 -9.10 10.34
N LYS A 45 25.50 -9.64 11.49
CA LYS A 45 25.91 -10.96 11.99
C LYS A 45 24.67 -11.83 12.15
N VAL A 46 24.73 -13.03 11.58
CA VAL A 46 23.69 -14.06 11.75
C VAL A 46 23.64 -14.53 13.20
N VAL A 47 22.45 -14.61 13.76
CA VAL A 47 22.18 -15.04 15.13
C VAL A 47 21.04 -16.04 15.20
N SER A 48 20.76 -16.57 16.39
CA SER A 48 19.56 -17.37 16.60
C SER A 48 18.31 -16.49 16.68
N TRP A 49 17.15 -17.08 16.42
CA TRP A 49 15.86 -16.39 16.64
C TRP A 49 15.68 -15.92 18.07
N HIS A 50 16.17 -16.69 19.05
CA HIS A 50 16.09 -16.33 20.45
C HIS A 50 16.85 -15.02 20.74
N ASP A 51 18.10 -14.93 20.27
CA ASP A 51 18.93 -13.75 20.48
C ASP A 51 18.38 -12.53 19.74
N ALA A 52 17.87 -12.72 18.52
CA ALA A 52 17.25 -11.66 17.74
C ALA A 52 16.03 -11.05 18.46
N PHE A 53 15.12 -11.89 18.96
CA PHE A 53 13.95 -11.42 19.71
C PHE A 53 14.32 -10.83 21.06
N ALA A 54 15.34 -11.37 21.75
CA ALA A 54 15.80 -10.82 23.01
C ALA A 54 16.29 -9.37 22.84
N VAL A 55 17.10 -9.11 21.81
CA VAL A 55 17.59 -7.75 21.49
C VAL A 55 16.43 -6.82 21.13
N VAL A 56 15.48 -7.27 20.31
CA VAL A 56 14.30 -6.47 19.94
C VAL A 56 13.46 -6.11 21.17
N ALA A 57 13.21 -7.07 22.06
CA ALA A 57 12.44 -6.86 23.28
C ALA A 57 13.15 -5.90 24.25
N GLU A 58 14.47 -6.03 24.40
CA GLU A 58 15.29 -5.14 25.23
C GLU A 58 15.18 -3.68 24.75
N ILE A 59 15.38 -3.44 23.45
CA ILE A 59 15.29 -2.10 22.87
C ILE A 59 13.86 -1.55 22.99
N ALA A 60 12.85 -2.38 22.70
CA ALA A 60 11.45 -1.98 22.78
C ALA A 60 11.02 -1.54 24.19
N HIS A 61 11.60 -2.13 25.25
CA HIS A 61 11.33 -1.72 26.63
C HIS A 61 12.09 -0.46 27.07
N GLN A 62 13.18 -0.09 26.39
CA GLN A 62 13.98 1.10 26.72
C GLN A 62 13.46 2.37 26.05
N VAL A 63 12.63 2.23 25.01
CA VAL A 63 12.10 3.34 24.21
C VAL A 63 10.69 3.71 24.70
N LYS A 64 10.38 5.01 24.67
CA LYS A 64 9.05 5.49 25.05
C LYS A 64 8.02 5.08 24.00
N PRO A 65 6.76 4.80 24.38
CA PRO A 65 5.73 4.38 23.43
C PRO A 65 5.56 5.33 22.24
N GLU A 66 5.68 6.64 22.44
CA GLU A 66 5.49 7.66 21.39
C GLU A 66 6.62 7.65 20.35
N GLU A 67 7.79 7.10 20.69
CA GLU A 67 8.98 7.03 19.84
C GLU A 67 9.09 5.69 19.08
N ILE A 68 8.12 4.80 19.26
CA ILE A 68 8.00 3.53 18.55
C ILE A 68 7.12 3.73 17.32
N VAL A 69 7.65 3.37 16.15
CA VAL A 69 6.94 3.42 14.87
C VAL A 69 6.99 2.05 14.21
N GLY A 70 5.90 1.61 13.58
CA GLY A 70 5.91 0.41 12.77
C GLY A 70 5.37 0.64 11.38
N ILE A 71 6.04 0.05 10.40
CA ILE A 71 5.67 0.09 8.99
C ILE A 71 5.47 -1.36 8.52
N ALA A 72 4.33 -1.67 7.93
CA ALA A 72 4.09 -3.03 7.45
C ALA A 72 3.12 -3.12 6.28
N GLU A 73 3.30 -4.19 5.50
CA GLU A 73 2.25 -4.78 4.66
C GLU A 73 1.34 -5.74 5.47
N SER A 74 1.90 -6.43 6.48
CA SER A 74 1.17 -7.33 7.39
C SER A 74 0.65 -6.59 8.63
N MET A 75 -0.45 -5.84 8.44
CA MET A 75 -0.77 -4.72 9.33
C MET A 75 -1.50 -5.04 10.62
N MET A 76 -2.36 -6.08 10.63
CA MET A 76 -3.19 -6.34 11.82
C MET A 76 -2.34 -6.75 13.03
N ALA A 77 -1.43 -7.72 12.84
CA ALA A 77 -0.56 -8.20 13.92
C ALA A 77 0.39 -7.11 14.42
N LEU A 78 0.93 -6.29 13.51
CA LEU A 78 1.80 -5.18 13.88
C LEU A 78 1.02 -4.09 14.65
N LYS A 79 -0.19 -3.76 14.20
CA LYS A 79 -1.05 -2.79 14.87
C LYS A 79 -1.36 -3.24 16.30
N ASP A 80 -1.79 -4.50 16.47
CA ASP A 80 -2.07 -5.05 17.80
C ASP A 80 -0.83 -5.09 18.70
N PHE A 81 0.33 -5.39 18.13
CA PHE A 81 1.61 -5.38 18.85
C PHE A 81 1.97 -3.98 19.34
N LEU A 82 1.90 -2.97 18.46
CA LEU A 82 2.22 -1.59 18.82
C LEU A 82 1.24 -0.98 19.81
N ASN A 83 -0.05 -1.25 19.62
CA ASN A 83 -1.08 -0.80 20.56
C ASN A 83 -0.85 -1.37 21.96
N LYS A 84 -0.40 -2.63 22.08
CA LYS A 84 -0.01 -3.23 23.37
C LYS A 84 1.23 -2.60 23.98
N MET A 85 2.15 -2.10 23.16
CA MET A 85 3.31 -1.32 23.60
C MET A 85 2.95 0.14 23.92
N GLY A 86 1.69 0.55 23.74
CA GLY A 86 1.21 1.90 23.99
C GLY A 86 1.43 2.88 22.83
N SER A 87 1.82 2.39 21.65
CA SER A 87 2.03 3.21 20.44
C SER A 87 0.89 3.02 19.45
N ASN A 88 0.41 4.14 18.87
CA ASN A 88 -0.55 4.13 17.76
C ASN A 88 0.12 4.47 16.41
N ASN A 89 1.46 4.59 16.36
CA ASN A 89 2.19 5.04 15.18
C ASN A 89 2.44 3.91 14.18
N VAL A 90 1.35 3.38 13.62
CA VAL A 90 1.37 2.39 12.54
C VAL A 90 1.27 3.10 11.21
N TRP A 91 2.12 2.73 10.27
CA TRP A 91 2.17 3.27 8.92
C TRP A 91 2.04 2.14 7.89
N CYS A 92 1.37 2.44 6.79
CA CYS A 92 1.45 1.64 5.58
C CYS A 92 2.31 2.37 4.57
N GLU A 93 3.14 1.61 3.88
CA GLU A 93 3.90 2.11 2.75
C GLU A 93 2.96 2.69 1.67
N GLY A 94 3.35 3.84 1.11
CA GLY A 94 2.61 4.53 0.06
C GLY A 94 1.39 5.32 0.51
N ASN A 95 0.96 5.22 1.78
CA ASN A 95 -0.06 6.12 2.31
C ASN A 95 0.56 7.50 2.58
N GLY A 96 -0.03 8.54 1.99
CA GLY A 96 0.40 9.92 2.20
C GLY A 96 0.19 10.39 3.65
N PRO A 97 0.60 11.62 3.97
CA PRO A 97 0.45 12.15 5.31
C PRO A 97 -1.03 12.35 5.66
N SER A 98 -1.50 11.69 6.71
CA SER A 98 -2.89 11.74 7.20
C SER A 98 -3.92 11.32 6.14
N PRO A 99 -3.94 10.04 5.75
CA PRO A 99 -4.99 9.55 4.86
C PRO A 99 -6.33 9.52 5.62
N ASN A 100 -7.41 9.98 5.00
CA ASN A 100 -8.75 9.85 5.58
C ASN A 100 -9.24 8.41 5.40
N ALA A 101 -9.18 7.65 6.49
CA ALA A 101 -9.60 6.26 6.55
C ALA A 101 -11.02 6.06 7.12
N ASP A 102 -11.70 7.14 7.54
CA ASP A 102 -12.99 7.06 8.23
C ASP A 102 -14.10 6.49 7.34
N LEU A 103 -14.11 6.90 6.07
CA LEU A 103 -15.08 6.46 5.08
C LEU A 103 -14.39 5.62 4.01
N ARG A 104 -14.73 4.33 3.98
CA ARG A 104 -14.19 3.37 3.01
C ARG A 104 -14.33 3.81 1.57
N SER A 105 -15.45 4.45 1.23
CA SER A 105 -15.71 5.01 -0.11
C SER A 105 -14.68 6.03 -0.58
N GLY A 106 -13.89 6.59 0.34
CA GLY A 106 -12.84 7.58 0.06
C GLY A 106 -11.55 7.01 -0.52
N TYR A 107 -11.33 5.68 -0.44
CA TYR A 107 -10.08 5.05 -0.91
C TYR A 107 -10.28 3.75 -1.72
N ILE A 108 -11.52 3.31 -1.92
CA ILE A 108 -11.83 2.13 -2.76
C ILE A 108 -12.25 2.52 -4.19
N MET A 109 -12.23 1.52 -5.07
CA MET A 109 -12.95 1.57 -6.34
C MET A 109 -14.42 1.18 -6.11
N ASN A 110 -15.24 2.18 -5.81
CA ASN A 110 -16.68 2.07 -5.54
C ASN A 110 -17.46 1.33 -6.63
N CYS A 111 -17.14 1.52 -7.92
CA CYS A 111 -17.85 0.84 -9.01
C CYS A 111 -17.42 -0.62 -9.23
N GLY A 112 -16.32 -1.06 -8.61
CA GLY A 112 -15.65 -2.32 -8.94
C GLY A 112 -15.04 -2.31 -10.34
N ILE A 113 -14.21 -3.34 -10.61
CA ILE A 113 -13.51 -3.46 -11.89
C ILE A 113 -14.49 -3.78 -13.03
N ASN A 114 -15.47 -4.67 -12.81
CA ASN A 114 -16.53 -4.96 -13.78
C ASN A 114 -17.41 -3.75 -14.09
N GLY A 115 -17.65 -2.87 -13.11
CA GLY A 115 -18.48 -1.68 -13.31
C GLY A 115 -17.90 -0.70 -14.34
N LEU A 116 -16.61 -0.83 -14.68
CA LEU A 116 -15.97 -0.02 -15.72
C LEU A 116 -16.60 -0.26 -17.09
N GLU A 117 -17.15 -1.44 -17.35
CA GLU A 117 -17.77 -1.78 -18.65
C GLU A 117 -19.05 -1.00 -18.94
N ASN A 118 -19.72 -0.53 -17.89
CA ASN A 118 -20.95 0.25 -17.99
C ASN A 118 -20.69 1.77 -18.04
N ALA A 119 -19.43 2.21 -18.05
CA ALA A 119 -19.10 3.63 -18.01
C ALA A 119 -19.06 4.25 -19.42
N ASP A 120 -19.78 5.35 -19.61
CA ASP A 120 -19.77 6.11 -20.87
C ASP A 120 -18.55 7.02 -21.01
N VAL A 121 -18.03 7.52 -19.89
CA VAL A 121 -16.91 8.46 -19.84
C VAL A 121 -15.98 8.15 -18.67
N PHE A 122 -14.67 8.14 -18.94
CA PHE A 122 -13.64 8.04 -17.91
C PHE A 122 -12.90 9.37 -17.75
N LEU A 123 -12.83 9.87 -16.51
CA LEU A 123 -11.95 10.99 -16.12
C LEU A 123 -10.80 10.44 -15.28
N LEU A 124 -9.57 10.55 -15.78
CA LEU A 124 -8.37 10.13 -15.06
C LEU A 124 -7.65 11.38 -14.53
N VAL A 125 -7.55 11.51 -13.21
CA VAL A 125 -6.90 12.64 -12.53
C VAL A 125 -5.64 12.12 -11.84
N GLY A 126 -4.47 12.59 -12.27
CA GLY A 126 -3.20 12.27 -11.62
C GLY A 126 -2.78 10.79 -11.62
N ALA A 127 -3.56 9.91 -12.27
CA ALA A 127 -3.31 8.48 -12.31
C ALA A 127 -2.81 8.04 -13.69
N GLN A 128 -1.91 7.05 -13.70
CA GLN A 128 -1.46 6.38 -14.92
C GLN A 128 -1.79 4.88 -14.85
N PRO A 129 -3.06 4.47 -15.13
CA PRO A 129 -3.50 3.07 -14.99
C PRO A 129 -2.69 2.06 -15.80
N ARG A 130 -2.04 2.50 -16.90
CA ARG A 130 -1.17 1.63 -17.69
C ARG A 130 0.03 1.09 -16.90
N VAL A 131 0.57 1.91 -15.99
CA VAL A 131 1.75 1.60 -15.18
C VAL A 131 1.32 1.06 -13.81
N GLU A 132 0.33 1.71 -13.22
CA GLU A 132 -0.07 1.50 -11.82
C GLU A 132 -1.04 0.32 -11.66
N ALA A 133 -2.01 0.17 -12.56
CA ALA A 133 -3.10 -0.80 -12.43
C ALA A 133 -3.44 -1.41 -13.80
N ALA A 134 -2.52 -2.22 -14.34
CA ALA A 134 -2.59 -2.73 -15.71
C ALA A 134 -3.94 -3.41 -16.05
N MET A 135 -4.55 -4.11 -15.09
CA MET A 135 -5.86 -4.75 -15.27
C MET A 135 -7.00 -3.74 -15.40
N VAL A 136 -7.00 -2.69 -14.58
CA VAL A 136 -7.95 -1.58 -14.72
C VAL A 136 -7.80 -0.91 -16.09
N ASN A 137 -6.57 -0.72 -16.56
CA ASN A 137 -6.34 -0.17 -17.90
C ASN A 137 -6.79 -1.10 -19.02
N ALA A 138 -6.67 -2.42 -18.85
CA ALA A 138 -7.16 -3.40 -19.82
C ALA A 138 -8.69 -3.29 -19.95
N ARG A 139 -9.42 -3.25 -18.83
CA ARG A 139 -10.88 -3.03 -18.80
C ARG A 139 -11.30 -1.72 -19.45
N ILE A 140 -10.68 -0.61 -19.06
CA ILE A 140 -10.94 0.70 -19.67
C ILE A 140 -10.72 0.63 -21.20
N ARG A 141 -9.68 -0.05 -21.67
CA ARG A 141 -9.40 -0.17 -23.11
C ARG A 141 -10.44 -1.03 -23.82
N GLU A 142 -10.92 -2.09 -23.19
CA GLU A 142 -11.99 -2.93 -23.70
C GLU A 142 -13.29 -2.15 -23.83
N THR A 143 -13.73 -1.44 -22.79
CA THR A 143 -14.96 -0.64 -22.82
C THR A 143 -14.92 0.45 -23.89
N VAL A 144 -13.78 1.12 -24.07
CA VAL A 144 -13.61 2.13 -25.13
C VAL A 144 -13.72 1.53 -26.53
N ARG A 145 -13.24 0.30 -26.71
CA ARG A 145 -13.31 -0.40 -28.01
C ARG A 145 -14.68 -1.03 -28.27
N GLY A 146 -15.33 -1.57 -27.25
CA GLY A 146 -16.61 -2.27 -27.35
C GLY A 146 -17.82 -1.34 -27.31
N SER A 147 -17.83 -0.38 -26.39
CA SER A 147 -19.00 0.45 -26.06
C SER A 147 -18.88 1.91 -26.53
N ASN A 148 -17.81 2.27 -27.29
CA ASN A 148 -17.50 3.66 -27.71
C ASN A 148 -17.37 4.68 -26.56
N ALA A 149 -17.05 4.23 -25.35
CA ALA A 149 -16.83 5.11 -24.21
C ALA A 149 -15.71 6.13 -24.49
N LYS A 150 -15.86 7.35 -23.97
CA LYS A 150 -14.86 8.42 -24.17
C LYS A 150 -13.89 8.48 -22.99
N ARG A 151 -12.58 8.57 -23.27
CA ARG A 151 -11.55 8.80 -22.24
C ARG A 151 -11.11 10.26 -22.27
N VAL A 152 -11.17 10.90 -21.10
CA VAL A 152 -10.56 12.21 -20.86
C VAL A 152 -9.48 12.01 -19.80
N ALA A 153 -8.23 12.08 -20.22
CA ALA A 153 -7.10 12.06 -19.30
C ALA A 153 -6.70 13.50 -19.00
N THR A 154 -6.86 13.92 -17.74
CA THR A 154 -6.37 15.21 -17.26
C THR A 154 -5.11 14.96 -16.43
N HIS A 155 -3.96 15.40 -16.95
CA HIS A 155 -2.69 15.35 -16.24
C HIS A 155 -2.58 16.52 -15.24
N PHE A 156 -3.59 16.72 -14.40
CA PHE A 156 -3.57 17.73 -13.35
C PHE A 156 -3.01 17.13 -12.07
N ALA A 157 -1.87 17.67 -11.63
CA ALA A 157 -1.15 17.25 -10.46
C ALA A 157 -1.73 17.84 -9.15
N GLN A 158 -1.75 16.98 -8.13
CA GLN A 158 -1.54 17.24 -6.70
C GLN A 158 -2.53 18.08 -5.88
N HIS A 159 -3.41 18.92 -6.44
CA HIS A 159 -4.30 19.79 -5.63
C HIS A 159 -5.79 19.74 -6.01
N PHE A 160 -6.31 18.56 -6.36
CA PHE A 160 -7.76 18.38 -6.39
C PHE A 160 -8.27 18.04 -4.98
N GLN A 161 -8.78 19.04 -4.26
CA GLN A 161 -9.48 18.80 -3.01
C GLN A 161 -10.86 18.22 -3.32
N MET A 162 -11.08 16.97 -2.87
CA MET A 162 -12.37 16.31 -3.00
C MET A 162 -13.46 17.12 -2.28
N PRO A 163 -14.62 17.36 -2.90
CA PRO A 163 -15.78 17.81 -2.16
C PRO A 163 -16.13 16.73 -1.10
N LYS A 164 -16.30 17.15 0.15
CA LYS A 164 -16.61 16.26 1.30
C LYS A 164 -17.97 15.56 1.18
N THR A 165 -18.74 15.87 0.14
CA THR A 165 -20.07 15.33 -0.13
C THR A 165 -20.08 14.79 -1.55
N GLN A 166 -20.46 13.52 -1.71
CA GLN A 166 -20.76 12.95 -3.02
C GLN A 166 -21.88 13.78 -3.66
N PRO A 167 -21.68 14.36 -4.85
CA PRO A 167 -22.80 14.85 -5.63
C PRO A 167 -23.64 13.63 -5.98
N SER A 168 -24.86 13.54 -5.44
CA SER A 168 -25.86 12.57 -5.87
C SER A 168 -26.38 12.97 -7.25
N LEU A 169 -25.54 12.88 -8.27
CA LEU A 169 -25.92 13.09 -9.65
C LEU A 169 -26.34 11.73 -10.23
N PRO A 170 -27.57 11.59 -10.76
CA PRO A 170 -28.11 10.31 -11.22
C PRO A 170 -27.33 9.65 -12.38
N TYR A 171 -26.39 10.38 -13.00
CA TYR A 171 -25.59 9.93 -14.14
C TYR A 171 -24.11 9.75 -13.80
N TRP A 172 -23.69 9.98 -12.55
CA TRP A 172 -22.29 9.92 -12.16
C TRP A 172 -22.02 8.65 -11.34
N ASN A 173 -21.25 7.73 -11.91
CA ASN A 173 -20.84 6.47 -11.27
C ASN A 173 -19.72 6.71 -10.24
N GLY A 174 -19.90 7.66 -9.33
CA GLY A 174 -18.99 7.97 -8.23
C GLY A 174 -17.56 8.33 -8.63
N PHE A 175 -16.76 8.66 -7.62
CA PHE A 175 -15.31 8.76 -7.77
C PHE A 175 -14.67 7.43 -7.32
N ASN A 176 -13.58 7.03 -7.99
CA ASN A 176 -12.85 5.81 -7.66
C ASN A 176 -11.38 6.18 -7.40
N VAL A 177 -10.82 5.68 -6.31
CA VAL A 177 -9.39 5.80 -6.02
C VAL A 177 -8.67 4.56 -6.50
N LEU A 178 -7.52 4.77 -7.16
CA LEU A 178 -6.59 3.71 -7.51
C LEU A 178 -5.48 3.69 -6.48
N LEU A 179 -5.47 2.65 -5.66
CA LEU A 179 -4.35 2.33 -4.79
C LEU A 179 -3.34 1.48 -5.57
N LEU A 180 -2.05 1.72 -5.32
CA LEU A 180 -0.96 1.04 -6.02
C LEU A 180 -0.73 -0.36 -5.43
N ASN A 181 -0.89 -0.48 -4.12
CA ASN A 181 -0.66 -1.70 -3.37
C ASN A 181 -1.94 -2.12 -2.63
N ALA A 182 -2.27 -3.41 -2.66
CA ALA A 182 -3.42 -3.94 -1.91
C ALA A 182 -3.26 -3.73 -0.39
N ALA A 183 -2.02 -3.71 0.10
CA ALA A 183 -1.69 -3.39 1.49
C ALA A 183 -2.22 -2.00 1.91
N GLN A 184 -2.29 -1.02 1.01
CA GLN A 184 -2.84 0.31 1.31
C GLN A 184 -4.33 0.28 1.60
N ALA A 185 -5.10 -0.56 0.88
CA ALA A 185 -6.53 -0.69 1.14
C ALA A 185 -6.77 -1.37 2.49
N ALA A 186 -6.02 -2.45 2.76
CA ALA A 186 -6.06 -3.16 4.03
C ALA A 186 -5.61 -2.25 5.19
N ALA A 187 -4.63 -1.38 4.95
CA ALA A 187 -4.25 -0.33 5.88
C ALA A 187 -5.44 0.53 6.22
N LEU A 188 -6.04 1.18 5.23
CA LEU A 188 -7.12 2.13 5.47
C LEU A 188 -8.36 1.45 6.06
N ASP A 189 -8.63 0.19 5.73
CA ASP A 189 -9.68 -0.61 6.38
C ASP A 189 -9.39 -0.82 7.88
N LEU A 190 -8.11 -0.91 8.28
CA LEU A 190 -7.69 -0.98 9.68
C LEU A 190 -7.61 0.39 10.37
N GLY A 191 -7.65 1.50 9.62
CA GLY A 191 -7.55 2.86 10.14
C GLY A 191 -6.29 3.19 10.97
N PRO A 192 -5.06 2.80 10.58
CA PRO A 192 -3.85 3.36 11.14
C PRO A 192 -3.75 4.80 10.63
N VAL A 193 -4.23 5.73 11.45
CA VAL A 193 -4.03 7.15 11.21
C VAL A 193 -2.76 7.52 11.98
N PRO A 194 -1.63 7.69 11.31
CA PRO A 194 -0.46 8.21 11.98
C PRO A 194 -0.74 9.64 12.48
N GLU A 195 -0.41 9.93 13.73
CA GLU A 195 -0.70 11.22 14.36
C GLU A 195 0.02 12.38 13.66
N SER A 196 1.23 12.17 13.12
CA SER A 196 1.95 13.17 12.33
C SER A 196 3.14 12.57 11.57
N ILE A 197 3.53 13.19 10.44
CA ILE A 197 4.79 12.85 9.72
C ILE A 197 6.02 12.95 10.64
N GLN A 198 5.97 13.86 11.62
CA GLN A 198 7.04 14.09 12.60
C GLN A 198 7.32 12.85 13.46
N SER A 199 6.36 11.92 13.61
CA SER A 199 6.56 10.71 14.39
C SER A 199 7.69 9.83 13.83
N ILE A 200 7.88 9.83 12.50
CA ILE A 200 8.96 9.08 11.85
C ILE A 200 10.31 9.76 12.11
N GLU A 201 10.36 11.09 12.07
CA GLU A 201 11.58 11.86 12.32
C GLU A 201 12.04 11.78 13.79
N SER A 202 11.08 11.67 14.72
CA SER A 202 11.35 11.49 16.15
C SER A 202 11.50 10.03 16.58
N ALA A 203 11.34 9.07 15.66
CA ALA A 203 11.35 7.65 16.00
C ALA A 203 12.73 7.21 16.47
N LYS A 204 12.79 6.52 17.62
CA LYS A 204 14.01 5.86 18.10
C LYS A 204 13.99 4.36 17.89
N PHE A 205 12.81 3.79 17.66
CA PHE A 205 12.63 2.40 17.34
C PHE A 205 11.65 2.25 16.17
N VAL A 206 12.12 1.71 15.06
CA VAL A 206 11.34 1.48 13.85
C VAL A 206 11.25 -0.01 13.58
N TYR A 207 10.03 -0.52 13.51
CA TYR A 207 9.75 -1.91 13.18
C TYR A 207 9.25 -2.03 11.74
N LEU A 208 10.02 -2.68 10.86
CA LEU A 208 9.65 -2.92 9.47
C LEU A 208 9.18 -4.36 9.31
N MET A 209 7.91 -4.58 8.94
CA MET A 209 7.35 -5.91 8.70
C MET A 209 6.91 -6.06 7.25
N GLY A 210 7.81 -6.61 6.42
CA GLY A 210 7.55 -6.79 4.99
C GLY A 210 7.38 -5.46 4.25
N ALA A 211 8.13 -4.43 4.65
CA ALA A 211 8.26 -3.20 3.88
C ALA A 211 9.36 -3.43 2.84
N ASP A 212 9.00 -3.41 1.57
CA ASP A 212 9.88 -3.82 0.47
C ASP A 212 10.46 -2.62 -0.29
N ASP A 213 9.78 -1.46 -0.31
CA ASP A 213 10.32 -0.25 -0.94
C ASP A 213 10.98 0.67 0.10
N GLU A 214 11.86 1.56 -0.40
CA GLU A 214 12.34 2.70 0.36
C GLU A 214 11.14 3.60 0.70
N CYS A 215 10.49 3.34 1.84
CA CYS A 215 9.76 4.38 2.56
C CYS A 215 10.68 5.59 2.56
N GLY A 216 10.22 6.75 2.08
CA GLY A 216 11.02 7.95 1.85
C GLY A 216 11.61 8.55 3.13
N PHE A 217 12.41 7.77 3.85
CA PHE A 217 13.27 8.15 4.94
C PHE A 217 14.33 9.04 4.30
N GLY A 218 14.07 10.34 4.25
CA GLY A 218 15.13 11.31 4.06
C GLY A 218 16.17 11.01 5.14
N LYS A 219 17.30 10.41 4.73
CA LYS A 219 18.46 10.01 5.55
C LYS A 219 18.22 10.18 7.05
N ALA A 220 17.62 9.19 7.70
CA ALA A 220 17.74 9.05 9.14
C ALA A 220 19.18 8.59 9.45
N SER A 221 20.14 9.48 9.18
CA SER A 221 21.51 9.35 9.64
C SER A 221 21.58 10.01 11.00
N LYS A 222 21.66 9.19 12.05
CA LYS A 222 22.59 9.37 13.17
C LYS A 222 22.77 8.04 13.86
#